data_AF-A0A246S265-F1
#
_entry.id   AF-A0A246S265-F1
#
_cell.length_a   1.000
_cell.length_b   1.000
_cell.length_c   1.000
_cell.angle_alpha   90.00
_cell.angle_beta   90.00
_cell.angle_gamma   90.00
#
_symmetry.space_group_name_H-M   'P 1'
#
loop_
_entity.id
_entity.type
_entity.pdbx_description
1 polymer ?
#
loop_
_entity_poly.entity_id
_entity_poly.type
_entity_poly.pdbx_seq_one_letter_code
_entity_poly.pdbx_strand_id
1 'polypeptide(L)'
;MKPLLVSRVEPFSPGDESAKVSLQSEFGELVVFSYPCDFKPGDLVPNKLSVLDGDAKAAYLADWPDEMKKEHAVERIERTGPFSYKGIGYVADQSSGLVEVMGFVLDFGEVPCTGHVEFECLRVDL
;
A
#
# COMPACT_ATOMS: atom_id res chain seq x y z
N MET A 1 -1.13 -9.62 10.64
CA MET A 1 -0.92 -9.31 9.21
C MET A 1 -0.40 -10.55 8.52
N LYS A 2 -0.99 -10.96 7.39
CA LYS A 2 -0.51 -12.09 6.58
C LYS A 2 0.73 -11.64 5.79
N PRO A 3 1.79 -12.46 5.65
CA PRO A 3 2.96 -12.10 4.87
C PRO A 3 2.63 -11.96 3.38
N LEU A 4 3.43 -11.19 2.65
CA LEU A 4 3.33 -11.06 1.19
C LEU A 4 4.30 -12.02 0.51
N LEU A 5 3.87 -12.60 -0.61
CA LEU A 5 4.74 -13.44 -1.44
C LEU A 5 5.46 -12.57 -2.46
N VAL A 6 6.78 -12.68 -2.53
CA VAL A 6 7.57 -12.11 -3.62
C VAL A 6 7.33 -12.92 -4.89
N SER A 7 6.60 -12.37 -5.85
CA SER A 7 6.31 -13.04 -7.13
C SER A 7 7.41 -12.78 -8.17
N ARG A 8 8.02 -11.59 -8.14
CA ARG A 8 9.04 -11.18 -9.12
C ARG A 8 10.01 -10.16 -8.52
N VAL A 9 11.26 -10.23 -8.97
CA VAL A 9 12.32 -9.24 -8.66
C VAL A 9 12.99 -8.84 -9.97
N GLU A 10 13.04 -7.54 -10.25
CA GLU A 10 13.67 -6.95 -11.43
C GLU A 10 14.67 -5.86 -11.00
N PRO A 11 15.97 -6.16 -10.92
CA PRO A 11 17.01 -5.16 -10.69
C PRO A 11 16.98 -4.09 -11.79
N PHE A 12 17.26 -2.83 -11.45
CA PHE A 12 17.27 -1.76 -12.45
C PHE A 12 18.43 -1.88 -13.44
N SER A 13 19.57 -2.40 -12.99
CA SER A 13 20.73 -2.74 -13.81
C SER A 13 21.34 -4.08 -13.35
N PRO A 14 22.12 -4.78 -14.19
CA PRO A 14 22.83 -5.98 -13.77
C PRO A 14 23.76 -5.69 -12.58
N GLY A 15 23.51 -6.33 -11.43
CA GLY A 15 24.28 -6.14 -10.21
C GLY A 15 23.86 -4.93 -9.35
N ASP A 16 22.77 -4.25 -9.69
CA ASP A 16 22.20 -3.18 -8.87
C ASP A 16 21.60 -3.74 -7.57
N GLU A 17 21.80 -3.01 -6.47
CA GLU A 17 21.20 -3.31 -5.16
C GLU A 17 19.75 -2.83 -5.07
N SER A 18 19.29 -2.04 -6.04
CA SER A 18 17.91 -1.59 -6.13
C SER A 18 17.11 -2.39 -7.17
N ALA A 19 15.86 -2.68 -6.85
CA ALA A 19 14.99 -3.47 -7.72
C ALA A 19 13.52 -3.04 -7.65
N LYS A 20 12.77 -3.43 -8.68
CA LYS A 20 11.31 -3.53 -8.63
C LYS A 20 10.94 -4.89 -8.08
N VAL A 21 10.10 -4.91 -7.05
CA VAL A 21 9.64 -6.16 -6.43
C VAL A 21 8.13 -6.25 -6.61
N SER A 22 7.66 -7.31 -7.25
CA SER A 22 6.23 -7.63 -7.27
C SER A 22 5.88 -8.46 -6.04
N LEU A 23 4.89 -7.98 -5.29
CA LEU A 23 4.40 -8.59 -4.06
C LEU A 23 2.94 -9.00 -4.22
N GLN A 24 2.63 -10.24 -3.88
CA GLN A 24 1.30 -10.81 -4.01
C GLN A 24 0.61 -10.92 -2.64
N SER A 25 -0.61 -10.39 -2.57
CA SER A 25 -1.57 -10.62 -1.49
C SER A 25 -2.62 -11.65 -1.94
N GLU A 26 -3.60 -11.95 -1.08
CA GLU A 26 -4.74 -12.80 -1.45
C GLU A 26 -5.71 -12.14 -2.44
N PHE A 27 -5.64 -10.82 -2.61
CA PHE A 27 -6.55 -10.04 -3.45
C PHE A 27 -5.90 -9.43 -4.70
N GLY A 28 -4.56 -9.41 -4.79
CA GLY A 28 -3.88 -8.83 -5.95
C GLY A 28 -2.36 -8.79 -5.85
N GLU A 29 -1.76 -7.97 -6.70
CA GLU A 29 -0.31 -7.74 -6.75
C GLU A 29 0.00 -6.24 -6.69
N LEU A 30 1.05 -5.87 -5.96
CA LEU A 30 1.66 -4.54 -5.95
C LEU A 30 3.11 -4.61 -6.44
N VAL A 31 3.57 -3.55 -7.10
CA VAL A 31 4.96 -3.37 -7.50
C VAL A 31 5.57 -2.28 -6.65
N VAL A 32 6.58 -2.63 -5.86
CA VAL A 32 7.22 -1.75 -4.90
C VAL A 32 8.69 -1.56 -5.23
N PHE A 33 9.26 -0.48 -4.73
CA PHE A 33 10.69 -0.23 -4.76
C PHE A 33 11.37 -0.93 -3.58
N SER A 34 12.57 -1.45 -3.77
CA SER A 34 13.36 -2.02 -2.67
C SER A 34 14.83 -1.62 -2.82
N TYR A 35 15.44 -1.17 -1.73
CA TYR A 35 16.86 -0.87 -1.60
C TYR A 35 17.32 -0.95 -0.14
N PRO A 36 18.37 -1.73 0.19
CA PRO A 36 18.97 -2.77 -0.66
C PRO A 36 18.00 -3.95 -0.87
N CYS A 37 18.06 -4.60 -2.04
CA CYS A 37 17.18 -5.70 -2.41
C CYS A 37 17.94 -7.03 -2.43
N ASP A 38 17.75 -7.84 -1.40
CA ASP A 38 18.28 -9.20 -1.28
C ASP A 38 17.20 -10.28 -1.52
N PHE A 39 15.98 -9.87 -1.87
CA PHE A 39 14.82 -10.74 -2.02
C PHE A 39 14.86 -11.58 -3.29
N LYS A 40 14.18 -12.73 -3.24
CA LYS A 40 14.02 -13.67 -4.35
C LYS A 40 12.56 -14.05 -4.55
N PRO A 41 12.14 -14.35 -5.79
CA PRO A 41 10.83 -14.94 -6.03
C PRO A 41 10.62 -16.19 -5.16
N GLY A 42 9.48 -16.26 -4.48
CA GLY A 42 9.15 -17.30 -3.51
C GLY A 42 9.34 -16.90 -2.04
N ASP A 43 10.06 -15.81 -1.77
CA ASP A 43 10.24 -15.32 -0.39
C ASP A 43 8.92 -14.81 0.19
N LEU A 44 8.77 -14.96 1.50
CA LEU A 44 7.70 -14.36 2.29
C LEU A 44 8.25 -13.18 3.07
N VAL A 45 7.67 -12.00 2.84
CA VAL A 45 8.10 -10.76 3.48
C VAL A 45 7.03 -10.21 4.43
N PRO A 46 7.42 -9.44 5.48
CA PRO A 46 6.47 -8.75 6.32
C PRO A 46 5.54 -7.85 5.50
N ASN A 47 4.25 -7.93 5.77
CA ASN A 47 3.26 -7.07 5.13
C ASN A 47 3.16 -5.76 5.90
N LYS A 48 4.17 -4.92 5.67
CA LYS A 48 4.27 -3.56 6.16
C LYS A 48 5.13 -2.78 5.17
N LEU A 49 4.48 -2.14 4.21
CA LEU A 49 5.13 -1.40 3.12
C LEU A 49 5.22 0.07 3.49
N SER A 50 6.39 0.68 3.34
CA SER A 50 6.59 2.08 3.70
C SER A 50 6.12 2.99 2.57
N VAL A 51 5.40 4.06 2.89
CA VAL A 51 4.98 5.06 1.91
C VAL A 51 5.92 6.25 1.94
N LEU A 52 6.44 6.64 0.78
CA LEU A 52 7.19 7.87 0.59
C LEU A 52 6.34 8.90 -0.15
N ASP A 53 6.23 10.08 0.45
CA ASP A 53 5.45 11.22 -0.04
C ASP A 53 4.01 10.80 -0.39
N GLY A 54 3.25 10.49 0.66
CA GLY A 54 1.86 10.10 0.57
C GLY A 54 0.97 10.89 1.51
N ASP A 55 -0.26 11.10 1.09
CA ASP A 55 -1.31 11.77 1.85
C ASP A 55 -2.54 10.86 1.94
N ALA A 56 -3.23 10.95 3.07
CA ALA A 56 -4.45 10.20 3.35
C ALA A 56 -5.49 11.17 3.92
N LYS A 57 -6.72 11.09 3.44
CA LYS A 57 -7.85 11.91 3.89
C LYS A 57 -9.09 11.05 4.06
N ALA A 58 -10.02 11.50 4.90
CA ALA A 58 -11.28 10.80 5.10
C ALA A 58 -12.01 10.57 3.76
N ALA A 59 -12.42 9.33 3.49
CA ALA A 59 -13.12 8.98 2.25
C ALA A 59 -14.54 9.57 2.19
N TYR A 60 -15.12 9.89 3.34
CA TYR A 60 -16.43 10.52 3.51
C TYR A 60 -16.46 11.31 4.83
N LEU A 61 -17.44 12.21 4.95
CA LEU A 61 -17.68 12.92 6.20
C LEU A 61 -18.69 12.17 7.09
N ALA A 62 -18.62 12.41 8.40
CA ALA A 62 -19.44 11.70 9.39
C ALA A 62 -20.95 11.97 9.21
N ASP A 63 -21.32 13.12 8.65
CA ASP A 63 -22.68 13.55 8.36
C ASP A 63 -23.26 12.99 7.05
N TRP A 64 -22.46 12.26 6.26
CA TRP A 64 -22.95 11.64 5.03
C TRP A 64 -23.96 10.51 5.32
N PRO A 65 -24.97 10.31 4.44
CA PRO A 65 -25.86 9.16 4.50
C PRO A 65 -25.11 7.82 4.44
N ASP A 66 -25.61 6.82 5.15
CA ASP A 66 -24.96 5.50 5.23
C ASP A 66 -24.78 4.80 3.88
N GLU A 67 -25.71 5.01 2.95
CA GLU A 67 -25.61 4.46 1.58
C GLU A 67 -24.42 5.06 0.83
N MET A 68 -24.23 6.38 0.92
CA MET A 68 -23.09 7.06 0.31
C MET A 68 -21.77 6.65 0.99
N LYS A 69 -21.76 6.50 2.32
CA LYS A 69 -20.57 5.98 3.03
C LYS A 69 -20.18 4.60 2.53
N LYS A 70 -21.15 3.70 2.32
CA LYS A 70 -20.89 2.35 1.79
C LYS A 70 -20.33 2.39 0.38
N GLU A 71 -20.88 3.23 -0.49
CA GLU A 71 -20.39 3.41 -1.86
C GLU A 71 -18.94 3.92 -1.89
N HIS A 72 -18.61 4.87 -1.00
CA HIS A 72 -17.28 5.46 -0.91
C HIS A 72 -16.29 4.64 -0.06
N ALA A 73 -16.75 3.62 0.67
CA ALA A 73 -15.91 2.72 1.47
C ALA A 73 -15.31 1.56 0.65
N VAL A 74 -15.61 1.45 -0.64
CA VAL A 74 -15.14 0.31 -1.45
C VAL A 74 -13.63 0.40 -1.65
N GLU A 75 -12.92 -0.53 -0.99
CA GLU A 75 -11.47 -0.65 -1.09
C GLU A 75 -11.01 -0.86 -2.54
N ARG A 76 -9.95 -0.14 -2.89
CA ARG A 76 -9.29 -0.25 -4.20
C ARG A 76 -7.91 0.36 -4.14
N ILE A 77 -7.02 -0.13 -4.98
CA ILE A 77 -5.69 0.45 -5.19
C ILE A 77 -5.39 0.47 -6.68
N GLU A 78 -4.96 1.62 -7.18
CA GLU A 78 -4.67 1.86 -8.59
C GLU A 78 -3.25 2.41 -8.72
N ARG A 79 -2.47 1.81 -9.61
CA ARG A 79 -1.11 2.26 -9.92
C ARG A 79 -1.16 3.50 -10.80
N THR A 80 -0.60 4.61 -10.34
CA THR A 80 -0.54 5.89 -11.08
C THR A 80 0.84 6.18 -11.67
N GLY A 81 1.87 5.43 -11.26
CA GLY A 81 3.25 5.58 -11.73
C GLY A 81 4.08 4.31 -11.52
N PRO A 82 5.42 4.35 -11.67
CA PRO A 82 6.27 3.18 -11.48
C PRO A 82 6.12 2.52 -10.09
N PHE A 83 5.92 3.30 -9.04
CA PHE A 83 5.70 2.82 -7.67
C PHE A 83 4.64 3.65 -6.94
N SER A 84 3.95 4.51 -7.69
CA SER A 84 2.98 5.48 -7.19
C SER A 84 1.59 4.87 -7.24
N TYR A 85 0.79 5.14 -6.21
CA TYR A 85 -0.53 4.53 -6.05
C TYR A 85 -1.53 5.53 -5.47
N LYS A 86 -2.79 5.39 -5.87
CA LYS A 86 -3.94 6.00 -5.20
C LYS A 86 -4.98 4.95 -4.89
N GLY A 87 -5.85 5.20 -3.93
CA GLY A 87 -6.84 4.21 -3.57
C GLY A 87 -7.77 4.62 -2.43
N ILE A 88 -8.58 3.65 -2.03
CA ILE A 88 -9.35 3.72 -0.79
C ILE A 88 -8.94 2.51 0.05
N GLY A 89 -8.54 2.78 1.29
CA GLY A 89 -8.17 1.78 2.29
C GLY A 89 -8.84 2.05 3.62
N TYR A 90 -8.62 1.15 4.57
CA TYR A 90 -9.13 1.25 5.94
C TYR A 90 -7.96 1.49 6.91
N VAL A 91 -8.11 2.46 7.81
CA VAL A 91 -7.10 2.74 8.85
C VAL A 91 -7.11 1.62 9.88
N ALA A 92 -6.08 0.77 9.84
CA ALA A 92 -5.89 -0.37 10.72
C ALA A 92 -5.26 0.03 12.07
N ASP A 93 -4.34 1.01 12.05
CA ASP A 93 -3.75 1.61 13.26
C ASP A 93 -3.49 3.09 13.01
N GLN A 94 -4.31 3.95 13.61
CA GLN A 94 -4.18 5.40 13.49
C GLN A 94 -2.89 5.92 14.12
N SER A 95 -2.47 5.34 15.25
CA SER A 95 -1.30 5.82 16.01
C SER A 95 0.02 5.57 15.30
N SER A 96 0.04 4.57 14.44
CA SER A 96 1.19 4.17 13.62
C SER A 96 1.02 4.53 12.14
N GLY A 97 -0.07 5.20 11.75
CA GLY A 97 -0.31 5.60 10.35
C GLY A 97 -0.57 4.43 9.38
N LEU A 98 -1.07 3.29 9.87
CA LEU A 98 -1.21 2.07 9.06
C LEU A 98 -2.58 2.01 8.36
N VAL A 99 -2.54 1.89 7.04
CA VAL A 99 -3.72 1.74 6.18
C VAL A 99 -3.69 0.37 5.51
N GLU A 100 -4.75 -0.42 5.70
CA GLU A 100 -4.96 -1.68 4.99
C GLU A 100 -5.77 -1.45 3.71
N VAL A 101 -5.33 -2.03 2.60
CA VAL A 101 -6.04 -1.98 1.32
C VAL A 101 -5.75 -3.23 0.51
N MET A 102 -6.79 -3.97 0.11
CA MET A 102 -6.64 -5.15 -0.76
C MET A 102 -5.60 -6.17 -0.24
N GLY A 103 -5.55 -6.35 1.09
CA GLY A 103 -4.63 -7.27 1.77
C GLY A 103 -3.19 -6.77 1.90
N PHE A 104 -2.90 -5.50 1.57
CA PHE A 104 -1.62 -4.83 1.78
C PHE A 104 -1.73 -3.84 2.93
N VAL A 105 -0.67 -3.71 3.74
CA VAL A 105 -0.58 -2.69 4.78
C VAL A 105 0.45 -1.64 4.38
N LEU A 106 -0.03 -0.42 4.19
CA LEU A 106 0.76 0.76 3.84
C LEU A 106 0.99 1.60 5.10
N ASP A 107 2.25 1.91 5.39
CA ASP A 107 2.68 2.77 6.49
C ASP A 107 2.87 4.21 5.98
N PHE A 108 1.91 5.07 6.30
CA PHE A 108 1.93 6.51 6.00
C PHE A 108 2.55 7.33 7.15
N GLY A 109 2.92 6.71 8.27
CA GLY A 109 3.41 7.38 9.49
C GLY A 109 2.32 8.09 10.30
N GLU A 110 1.51 8.94 9.66
CA GLU A 110 0.36 9.62 10.28
C GLU A 110 -0.86 9.60 9.35
N VAL A 111 -2.06 9.44 9.92
CA VAL A 111 -3.33 9.50 9.20
C VAL A 111 -4.33 10.37 9.97
N PRO A 112 -5.19 11.15 9.29
CA PRO A 112 -5.96 12.20 9.94
C PRO A 112 -7.17 11.68 10.75
N CYS A 113 -7.59 10.44 10.53
CA CYS A 113 -8.81 9.89 11.11
C CYS A 113 -8.79 8.36 11.14
N THR A 114 -9.77 7.77 11.83
CA THR A 114 -10.10 6.35 11.75
C THR A 114 -11.08 6.07 10.60
N GLY A 115 -11.20 4.81 10.18
CA GLY A 115 -12.17 4.40 9.16
C GLY A 115 -11.58 4.38 7.75
N HIS A 116 -12.43 4.58 6.73
CA HIS A 116 -11.96 4.55 5.34
C HIS A 116 -11.32 5.88 4.96
N VAL A 117 -10.16 5.79 4.31
CA VAL A 117 -9.41 6.93 3.79
C VAL A 117 -9.19 6.78 2.30
N GLU A 118 -9.31 7.89 1.57
CA GLU A 118 -8.75 8.01 0.24
C GLU A 118 -7.27 8.40 0.39
N PHE A 119 -6.38 7.74 -0.33
CA PHE A 119 -4.95 8.00 -0.27
C PHE A 119 -4.35 8.16 -1.67
N GLU A 120 -3.21 8.86 -1.73
CA GLU A 120 -2.31 8.93 -2.88
C GLU A 120 -0.87 8.96 -2.38
N CYS A 121 0.06 8.36 -3.12
CA CYS A 121 1.49 8.36 -2.79
C CYS A 121 2.38 8.27 -4.02
N LEU A 122 3.59 8.81 -3.90
CA LEU A 122 4.57 8.79 -4.98
C LEU A 122 5.38 7.50 -5.06
N ARG A 123 5.65 6.84 -3.92
CA ARG A 123 6.42 5.59 -3.92
C ARG A 123 6.04 4.70 -2.74
N VAL A 124 5.89 3.42 -3.01
CA VAL A 124 5.77 2.37 -1.98
C VAL A 124 7.06 1.57 -1.95
N ASP A 125 7.62 1.41 -0.76
CA ASP A 125 8.90 0.76 -0.49
C ASP A 125 8.70 -0.52 0.34
N LEU A 126 9.52 -1.53 0.03
CA LEU A 126 9.66 -2.77 0.81
C LEU A 126 10.86 -2.69 1.75
#